data_AF-A0A9P3CJ61-F1
#
_entry.id   AF-A0A9P3CJ61-F1
#
_cell.length_a   1.000
_cell.length_b   1.000
_cell.length_c   1.000
_cell.angle_alpha   90.00
_cell.angle_beta   90.00
_cell.angle_gamma   90.00
#
_symmetry.space_group_name_H-M   'P 1'
#
loop_
_entity.id
_entity.type
_entity.pdbx_description
1 polymer ?
#
loop_
_entity_poly.entity_id
_entity_poly.type
_entity_poly.pdbx_seq_one_letter_code
_entity_poly.pdbx_strand_id
1 'polypeptide(L)'
;MPPRYFKNDAPPARRDPCRQLEASLTRLVTEHPPASIKPGGGLFKGPVSVAYALLVLQGMYPDFEIEGHPLGVWSAAYLKHAQDHFATYPGPSIGKCGITDDILALLAIGAASSKDADMASNLCDYSAEALEEGTENELLYGRAGYLYLLRLIKASFMDDEKTLQLITDTQDDVVDAILDSPRPWKWHGKAYIGAVHGTMGIITQVVLTNPQKYAPKLEAELAVLLTYQYDSGNFPSSVPPERDRLVQFCHGAPGVIASLESIKEYFPNLKDRIEKAITKGRECILERGLLTKEPCLCHGISGNAIALETQDFEHFLTYTTGHEMKSMEKDGMLEKSSAPESLFQGEAGRAWTWAVSEKSLPKRILGYNDL
;
A
#
# COMPACT_ATOMS: atom_id res chain seq x y z
N MET A 1 0.25 -25.04 -16.29
CA MET A 1 -0.27 -24.63 -14.98
C MET A 1 -1.64 -24.02 -15.21
N PRO A 2 -2.65 -24.31 -14.37
CA PRO A 2 -3.94 -23.64 -14.46
C PRO A 2 -3.78 -22.11 -14.28
N PRO A 3 -4.72 -21.30 -14.80
CA PRO A 3 -4.72 -19.86 -14.60
C PRO A 3 -4.73 -19.53 -13.10
N ARG A 4 -3.99 -18.48 -12.68
CA ARG A 4 -3.97 -18.01 -11.28
C ARG A 4 -5.09 -16.98 -10.99
N TYR A 5 -6.17 -17.05 -11.76
CA TYR A 5 -7.32 -16.17 -11.67
C TYR A 5 -8.59 -16.89 -12.17
N PHE A 6 -9.75 -16.41 -11.75
CA PHE A 6 -11.07 -16.86 -12.17
C PHE A 6 -11.60 -15.99 -13.31
N LYS A 7 -12.47 -16.55 -14.15
CA LYS A 7 -13.17 -15.75 -15.16
C LYS A 7 -14.15 -14.79 -14.47
N ASN A 8 -14.19 -13.56 -14.96
CA ASN A 8 -15.16 -12.55 -14.57
C ASN A 8 -16.37 -12.59 -15.52
N ASP A 9 -17.20 -13.64 -15.39
CA ASP A 9 -18.36 -13.90 -16.26
C ASP A 9 -19.71 -13.78 -15.52
N ALA A 10 -19.68 -13.54 -14.21
CA ALA A 10 -20.87 -13.29 -13.43
C ALA A 10 -21.44 -11.88 -13.72
N PRO A 11 -22.76 -11.68 -13.60
CA PRO A 11 -23.33 -10.34 -13.68
C PRO A 11 -22.79 -9.45 -12.54
N PRO A 12 -22.64 -8.12 -12.78
CA PRO A 12 -22.26 -7.18 -11.74
C PRO A 12 -23.15 -7.32 -10.50
N ALA A 13 -22.52 -7.34 -9.33
CA ALA A 13 -23.16 -7.60 -8.06
C ALA A 13 -22.50 -6.75 -6.97
N ARG A 14 -23.14 -6.65 -5.80
CA ARG A 14 -22.58 -5.98 -4.63
C ARG A 14 -23.00 -6.69 -3.35
N ARG A 15 -22.24 -6.47 -2.27
CA ARG A 15 -22.58 -6.91 -0.91
C ARG A 15 -22.83 -5.68 -0.03
N ASP A 16 -23.38 -5.90 1.15
CA ASP A 16 -23.44 -4.88 2.19
C ASP A 16 -22.02 -4.64 2.73
N PRO A 17 -21.40 -3.49 2.44
CA PRO A 17 -19.99 -3.28 2.76
C PRO A 17 -19.74 -3.14 4.26
N CYS A 18 -20.71 -2.61 5.03
CA CYS A 18 -20.60 -2.49 6.48
C CYS A 18 -20.56 -3.89 7.14
N ARG A 19 -21.47 -4.79 6.72
CA ARG A 19 -21.46 -6.18 7.20
C ARG A 19 -20.18 -6.93 6.84
N GLN A 20 -19.60 -6.66 5.67
CA GLN A 20 -18.36 -7.32 5.26
C GLN A 20 -17.12 -6.73 5.95
N LEU A 21 -17.11 -5.43 6.24
CA LEU A 21 -16.13 -4.79 7.10
C LEU A 21 -16.14 -5.44 8.49
N GLU A 22 -17.31 -5.52 9.12
CA GLU A 22 -17.49 -6.18 10.43
C GLU A 22 -16.96 -7.61 10.40
N ALA A 23 -17.42 -8.41 9.43
CA ALA A 23 -16.99 -9.80 9.31
C ALA A 23 -15.48 -9.96 9.09
N SER A 24 -14.83 -9.04 8.36
CA SER A 24 -13.38 -9.04 8.15
C SER A 24 -12.62 -8.73 9.44
N LEU A 25 -13.05 -7.71 10.18
CA LEU A 25 -12.46 -7.32 11.45
C LEU A 25 -12.70 -8.37 12.54
N THR A 26 -13.87 -9.01 12.58
CA THR A 26 -14.14 -10.13 13.50
C THR A 26 -13.18 -11.29 13.23
N ARG A 27 -13.00 -11.71 11.97
CA ARG A 27 -12.01 -12.76 11.64
C ARG A 27 -10.60 -12.35 12.03
N LEU A 28 -10.22 -11.10 11.76
CA LEU A 28 -8.91 -10.57 12.12
C LEU A 28 -8.61 -10.76 13.62
N VAL A 29 -9.51 -10.34 14.51
CA VAL A 29 -9.22 -10.40 15.96
C VAL A 29 -9.46 -11.78 16.58
N THR A 30 -10.34 -12.60 16.00
CA THR A 30 -10.65 -13.94 16.53
C THR A 30 -9.71 -15.02 16.02
N GLU A 31 -9.30 -14.97 14.75
CA GLU A 31 -8.39 -15.95 14.14
C GLU A 31 -6.92 -15.54 14.26
N HIS A 32 -6.64 -14.23 14.41
CA HIS A 32 -5.29 -13.68 14.51
C HIS A 32 -5.12 -12.70 15.69
N PRO A 33 -5.48 -13.10 16.93
CA PRO A 33 -5.34 -12.22 18.11
C PRO A 33 -3.89 -11.77 18.31
N PRO A 34 -3.62 -10.63 18.98
CA PRO A 34 -2.29 -10.02 19.07
C PRO A 34 -1.16 -11.00 19.39
N ALA A 35 -1.33 -11.82 20.44
CA ALA A 35 -0.33 -12.79 20.90
C ALA A 35 0.03 -13.88 19.88
N SER A 36 -0.79 -14.10 18.86
CA SER A 36 -0.55 -15.11 17.81
C SER A 36 0.25 -14.57 16.62
N ILE A 37 0.33 -13.25 16.47
CA ILE A 37 0.98 -12.61 15.32
C ILE A 37 2.49 -12.58 15.53
N LYS A 38 3.24 -12.99 14.51
CA LYS A 38 4.70 -12.84 14.50
C LYS A 38 5.07 -11.35 14.40
N PRO A 39 5.87 -10.81 15.34
CA PRO A 39 6.38 -9.44 15.24
C PRO A 39 7.26 -9.23 14.00
N GLY A 40 7.28 -8.00 13.50
CA GLY A 40 8.11 -7.59 12.37
C GLY A 40 7.31 -7.29 11.10
N GLY A 41 7.84 -6.40 10.27
CA GLY A 41 7.30 -6.10 8.94
C GLY A 41 6.57 -4.76 8.83
N GLY A 42 6.63 -3.93 9.86
CA GLY A 42 6.19 -2.53 9.82
C GLY A 42 4.74 -2.37 9.37
N LEU A 43 4.48 -1.43 8.46
CA LEU A 43 3.15 -1.23 7.88
C LEU A 43 2.75 -2.31 6.87
N PHE A 44 3.69 -3.13 6.39
CA PHE A 44 3.36 -4.14 5.39
C PHE A 44 2.65 -5.35 6.01
N LYS A 45 3.21 -5.87 7.11
CA LYS A 45 2.67 -7.04 7.83
C LYS A 45 3.01 -7.04 9.31
N GLY A 46 2.45 -8.00 10.05
CA GLY A 46 2.66 -8.11 11.48
C GLY A 46 1.81 -7.11 12.29
N PRO A 47 2.07 -7.00 13.60
CA PRO A 47 1.18 -6.31 14.52
C PRO A 47 1.09 -4.80 14.27
N VAL A 48 2.18 -4.16 13.84
CA VAL A 48 2.18 -2.71 13.52
C VAL A 48 1.24 -2.41 12.36
N SER A 49 1.25 -3.24 11.32
CA SER A 49 0.35 -3.10 10.16
C SER A 49 -1.14 -3.20 10.55
N VAL A 50 -1.47 -4.12 11.46
CA VAL A 50 -2.84 -4.34 11.95
C VAL A 50 -3.29 -3.17 12.82
N ALA A 51 -2.44 -2.75 13.75
CA ALA A 51 -2.67 -1.59 14.59
C ALA A 51 -2.95 -0.32 13.78
N TYR A 52 -2.14 -0.07 12.75
CA TYR A 52 -2.31 1.08 11.88
C TYR A 52 -3.66 1.07 11.16
N ALA A 53 -4.04 -0.07 10.57
CA ALA A 53 -5.34 -0.21 9.92
C ALA A 53 -6.51 0.06 10.89
N LEU A 54 -6.46 -0.52 12.10
CA LEU A 54 -7.48 -0.32 13.12
C LEU A 54 -7.53 1.12 13.63
N LEU A 55 -6.38 1.79 13.75
CA LEU A 55 -6.31 3.19 14.16
C LEU A 55 -6.98 4.10 13.12
N VAL A 56 -6.67 3.90 11.85
CA VAL A 56 -7.28 4.66 10.75
C VAL A 56 -8.79 4.40 10.68
N LEU A 57 -9.21 3.14 10.81
CA LEU A 57 -10.64 2.78 10.85
C LEU A 57 -11.36 3.38 12.06
N GLN A 58 -10.76 3.38 13.26
CA GLN A 58 -11.34 4.01 14.46
C GLN A 58 -11.67 5.49 14.24
N GLY A 59 -10.83 6.22 13.49
CA GLY A 59 -11.10 7.62 13.14
C GLY A 59 -12.36 7.82 12.28
N MET A 60 -12.71 6.83 11.45
CA MET A 60 -13.89 6.88 10.56
C MET A 60 -15.14 6.24 11.18
N TYR A 61 -14.95 5.41 12.20
CA TYR A 61 -15.98 4.61 12.85
C TYR A 61 -15.83 4.68 14.39
N PRO A 62 -16.10 5.85 15.00
CA PRO A 62 -15.78 6.09 16.42
C PRO A 62 -16.51 5.14 17.39
N ASP A 63 -17.74 4.77 17.04
CA ASP A 63 -18.62 3.94 17.89
C ASP A 63 -18.64 2.46 17.48
N PHE A 64 -17.77 2.06 16.55
CA PHE A 64 -17.79 0.70 16.01
C PHE A 64 -17.01 -0.25 16.90
N GLU A 65 -17.64 -1.36 17.24
CA GLU A 65 -17.10 -2.38 18.13
C GLU A 65 -17.02 -3.73 17.41
N ILE A 66 -15.98 -4.49 17.74
CA ILE A 66 -15.80 -5.86 17.29
C ILE A 66 -15.46 -6.70 18.52
N GLU A 67 -16.18 -7.81 18.69
CA GLU A 67 -16.06 -8.68 19.86
C GLU A 67 -16.21 -7.89 21.19
N GLY A 68 -17.12 -6.90 21.21
CA GLY A 68 -17.43 -6.09 22.41
C GLY A 68 -16.39 -5.04 22.78
N HIS A 69 -15.45 -4.72 21.87
CA HIS A 69 -14.41 -3.73 22.11
C HIS A 69 -14.31 -2.73 20.95
N PRO A 70 -14.11 -1.42 21.23
CA PRO A 70 -13.83 -0.42 20.21
C PRO A 70 -12.55 -0.74 19.41
N LEU A 71 -12.50 -0.32 18.15
CA LEU A 71 -11.33 -0.56 17.28
C LEU A 71 -10.02 0.02 17.86
N GLY A 72 -10.09 1.15 18.56
CA GLY A 72 -8.95 1.76 19.25
C GLY A 72 -8.36 0.89 20.35
N VAL A 73 -9.18 0.10 21.05
CA VAL A 73 -8.71 -0.86 22.06
C VAL A 73 -7.94 -2.00 21.40
N TRP A 74 -8.47 -2.54 20.29
CA TRP A 74 -7.76 -3.53 19.50
C TRP A 74 -6.45 -2.98 18.93
N SER A 75 -6.47 -1.77 18.35
CA SER A 75 -5.28 -1.09 17.84
C SER A 75 -4.19 -0.98 18.92
N ALA A 76 -4.55 -0.52 20.12
CA ALA A 76 -3.63 -0.44 21.26
C ALA A 76 -3.08 -1.81 21.67
N ALA A 77 -3.88 -2.88 21.61
CA ALA A 77 -3.43 -4.23 21.93
C ALA A 77 -2.38 -4.76 20.91
N TYR A 78 -2.58 -4.52 19.62
CA TYR A 78 -1.59 -4.87 18.59
C TYR A 78 -0.33 -4.01 18.68
N LEU A 79 -0.45 -2.70 18.95
CA LEU A 79 0.70 -1.82 19.19
C LEU A 79 1.50 -2.29 20.40
N LYS A 80 0.82 -2.63 21.49
CA LYS A 80 1.47 -3.14 22.69
C LYS A 80 2.23 -4.43 22.39
N HIS A 81 1.64 -5.37 21.63
CA HIS A 81 2.33 -6.59 21.23
C HIS A 81 3.59 -6.29 20.40
N ALA A 82 3.55 -5.29 19.51
CA ALA A 82 4.74 -4.85 18.78
C ALA A 82 5.80 -4.25 19.73
N GLN A 83 5.39 -3.35 20.62
CA GLN A 83 6.29 -2.68 21.58
C GLN A 83 6.93 -3.66 22.57
N ASP A 84 6.22 -4.69 23.01
CA ASP A 84 6.77 -5.73 23.87
C ASP A 84 7.91 -6.53 23.18
N HIS A 85 7.99 -6.46 21.84
CA HIS A 85 9.06 -7.05 21.02
C HIS A 85 10.04 -6.02 20.45
N PHE A 86 9.99 -4.76 20.89
CA PHE A 86 10.78 -3.65 20.35
C PHE A 86 12.28 -3.96 20.26
N ALA A 87 12.84 -4.59 21.30
CA ALA A 87 14.27 -4.94 21.36
C ALA A 87 14.71 -5.98 20.30
N THR A 88 13.79 -6.63 19.59
CA THR A 88 14.09 -7.60 18.54
C THR A 88 14.15 -6.97 17.14
N TYR A 89 13.72 -5.73 17.00
CA TYR A 89 13.69 -5.05 15.71
C TYR A 89 15.10 -4.59 15.32
N PRO A 90 15.53 -4.88 14.07
CA PRO A 90 16.87 -4.50 13.62
C PRO A 90 17.04 -2.98 13.52
N GLY A 91 15.94 -2.25 13.37
CA GLY A 91 15.91 -0.84 13.06
C GLY A 91 16.32 -0.54 11.62
N PRO A 92 16.15 0.72 11.20
CA PRO A 92 16.52 1.15 9.88
C PRO A 92 18.03 1.04 9.69
N SER A 93 18.44 0.71 8.47
CA SER A 93 19.84 0.58 8.09
C SER A 93 20.01 0.91 6.61
N ILE A 94 21.25 1.06 6.15
CA ILE A 94 21.55 1.26 4.72
C ILE A 94 20.91 0.12 3.91
N GLY A 95 20.05 0.48 2.96
CA GLY A 95 19.29 -0.45 2.14
C GLY A 95 17.98 -0.98 2.76
N LYS A 96 17.62 -0.57 3.98
CA LYS A 96 16.40 -0.96 4.71
C LYS A 96 15.87 0.19 5.57
N CYS A 97 15.15 1.12 4.96
CA CYS A 97 14.51 2.27 5.62
C CYS A 97 13.06 2.51 5.14
N GLY A 98 12.44 1.52 4.50
CA GLY A 98 11.09 1.65 3.93
C GLY A 98 9.97 1.28 4.92
N ILE A 99 8.75 1.14 4.41
CA ILE A 99 7.55 0.92 5.25
C ILE A 99 7.55 -0.40 6.04
N THR A 100 8.45 -1.32 5.72
CA THR A 100 8.57 -2.61 6.43
C THR A 100 9.39 -2.52 7.72
N ASP A 101 10.03 -1.38 7.99
CA ASP A 101 10.76 -1.17 9.24
C ASP A 101 9.80 -0.86 10.39
N ASP A 102 9.84 -1.69 11.44
CA ASP A 102 8.96 -1.57 12.60
C ASP A 102 9.25 -0.32 13.45
N ILE A 103 10.52 0.11 13.57
CA ILE A 103 10.88 1.29 14.37
C ILE A 103 10.37 2.55 13.68
N LEU A 104 10.64 2.68 12.37
CA LEU A 104 10.14 3.82 11.59
C LEU A 104 8.60 3.86 11.58
N ALA A 105 7.93 2.71 11.41
CA ALA A 105 6.48 2.65 11.43
C ALA A 105 5.89 3.01 12.81
N LEU A 106 6.49 2.53 13.91
CA LEU A 106 6.05 2.87 15.27
C LEU A 106 6.25 4.36 15.59
N LEU A 107 7.38 4.94 15.19
CA LEU A 107 7.63 6.38 15.32
C LEU A 107 6.61 7.20 14.53
N ALA A 108 6.35 6.82 13.27
CA ALA A 108 5.40 7.53 12.42
C ALA A 108 3.97 7.46 12.96
N ILE A 109 3.50 6.28 13.38
CA ILE A 109 2.16 6.12 13.98
C ILE A 109 2.08 6.89 15.31
N GLY A 110 3.10 6.78 16.15
CA GLY A 110 3.18 7.49 17.42
C GLY A 110 3.08 9.00 17.21
N ALA A 111 4.03 9.57 16.46
CA ALA A 111 4.07 11.00 16.15
C ALA A 111 2.75 11.50 15.53
N ALA A 112 2.19 10.79 14.55
CA ALA A 112 0.96 11.21 13.89
C ALA A 112 -0.27 11.17 14.83
N SER A 113 -0.37 10.17 15.70
CA SER A 113 -1.54 9.94 16.56
C SER A 113 -1.53 10.74 17.86
N SER A 114 -0.36 10.96 18.46
CA SER A 114 -0.21 11.75 19.69
C SER A 114 0.25 13.19 19.45
N LYS A 115 0.56 13.56 18.20
CA LYS A 115 1.16 14.85 17.84
C LYS A 115 2.46 15.12 18.62
N ASP A 116 3.28 14.06 18.76
CA ASP A 116 4.54 14.07 19.50
C ASP A 116 5.70 14.53 18.59
N ALA A 117 6.19 15.74 18.82
CA ALA A 117 7.26 16.36 18.04
C ALA A 117 8.62 15.67 18.25
N ASP A 118 8.87 15.05 19.40
CA ASP A 118 10.12 14.34 19.65
C ASP A 118 10.15 13.03 18.84
N MET A 119 9.02 12.33 18.74
CA MET A 119 8.89 11.17 17.85
C MET A 119 9.03 11.56 16.37
N ALA A 120 8.48 12.71 15.97
CA ALA A 120 8.67 13.23 14.62
C ALA A 120 10.14 13.57 14.34
N SER A 121 10.84 14.18 15.29
CA SER A 121 12.28 14.46 15.21
C SER A 121 13.09 13.17 15.10
N ASN A 122 12.82 12.18 15.96
CA ASN A 122 13.49 10.88 15.92
C ASN A 122 13.27 10.17 14.58
N LEU A 123 12.08 10.29 13.98
CA LEU A 123 11.85 9.76 12.64
C LEU A 123 12.73 10.46 11.61
N CYS A 124 12.87 11.79 11.68
CA CYS A 124 13.69 12.58 10.76
C CYS A 124 15.20 12.34 10.96
N ASP A 125 15.64 12.02 12.18
CA ASP A 125 17.05 11.71 12.45
C ASP A 125 17.53 10.46 11.69
N TYR A 126 16.62 9.52 11.41
CA TYR A 126 16.90 8.35 10.55
C TYR A 126 17.04 8.69 9.05
N SER A 127 16.98 9.97 8.68
CA SER A 127 17.34 10.41 7.34
C SER A 127 18.81 10.13 7.04
N ALA A 128 19.69 10.05 8.05
CA ALA A 128 21.08 9.67 7.86
C ALA A 128 21.20 8.35 7.08
N GLU A 129 20.51 7.29 7.50
CA GLU A 129 20.50 6.00 6.82
C GLU A 129 19.83 6.08 5.44
N ALA A 130 18.79 6.91 5.31
CA ALA A 130 18.10 7.10 4.04
C ALA A 130 18.99 7.83 3.01
N LEU A 131 19.85 8.74 3.44
CA LEU A 131 20.70 9.57 2.57
C LEU A 131 22.00 8.86 2.16
N GLU A 132 22.42 7.82 2.88
CA GLU A 132 23.63 7.05 2.55
C GLU A 132 23.62 6.42 1.16
N GLU A 133 24.80 6.36 0.53
CA GLU A 133 24.98 5.68 -0.75
C GLU A 133 24.70 4.17 -0.59
N GLY A 134 23.97 3.60 -1.55
CA GLY A 134 23.57 2.18 -1.51
C GLY A 134 22.25 1.90 -0.82
N THR A 135 21.59 2.90 -0.21
CA THR A 135 20.20 2.74 0.23
C THR A 135 19.27 2.56 -0.96
N GLU A 136 18.34 1.61 -0.83
CA GLU A 136 17.33 1.26 -1.83
C GLU A 136 16.33 2.41 -1.99
N ASN A 137 15.66 2.49 -3.15
CA ASN A 137 14.68 3.55 -3.39
C ASN A 137 13.23 3.09 -3.28
N GLU A 138 12.96 1.79 -3.32
CA GLU A 138 11.59 1.29 -3.44
C GLU A 138 10.76 1.38 -2.15
N LEU A 139 9.48 0.97 -2.20
CA LEU A 139 8.51 1.24 -1.13
C LEU A 139 8.79 0.47 0.17
N LEU A 140 9.19 -0.81 0.08
CA LEU A 140 9.22 -1.67 1.27
C LEU A 140 10.44 -1.43 2.15
N TYR A 141 11.58 -1.20 1.53
CA TYR A 141 12.91 -1.15 2.12
C TYR A 141 13.66 0.13 1.79
N GLY A 142 13.12 0.99 0.92
CA GLY A 142 13.84 2.15 0.43
C GLY A 142 13.25 3.51 0.79
N ARG A 143 13.89 4.53 0.22
CA ARG A 143 13.56 5.96 0.38
C ARG A 143 12.10 6.29 0.07
N ALA A 144 11.48 5.65 -0.93
CA ALA A 144 10.08 5.90 -1.25
C ALA A 144 9.13 5.50 -0.11
N GLY A 145 9.45 4.42 0.61
CA GLY A 145 8.73 4.04 1.83
C GLY A 145 8.93 5.01 2.98
N TYR A 146 10.15 5.51 3.13
CA TYR A 146 10.46 6.53 4.13
C TYR A 146 9.69 7.83 3.87
N LEU A 147 9.59 8.26 2.60
CA LEU A 147 8.77 9.40 2.20
C LEU A 147 7.29 9.23 2.56
N TYR A 148 6.74 8.02 2.44
CA TYR A 148 5.37 7.75 2.91
C TYR A 148 5.23 8.03 4.40
N LEU A 149 6.17 7.55 5.23
CA LEU A 149 6.14 7.75 6.69
C LEU A 149 6.31 9.23 7.06
N LEU A 150 7.17 9.97 6.36
CA LEU A 150 7.31 11.42 6.55
C LEU A 150 6.02 12.17 6.20
N ARG A 151 5.33 11.80 5.11
CA ARG A 151 4.02 12.39 4.78
C ARG A 151 2.95 12.04 5.81
N LEU A 152 2.98 10.83 6.36
CA LEU A 152 2.04 10.39 7.40
C LEU A 152 2.11 11.30 8.62
N ILE A 153 3.32 11.64 9.08
CA ILE A 153 3.46 12.53 10.23
C ILE A 153 3.19 14.00 9.87
N LYS A 154 3.53 14.45 8.66
CA LYS A 154 3.41 15.85 8.24
C LYS A 154 1.99 16.39 8.43
N ALA A 155 0.98 15.60 8.12
CA ALA A 155 -0.43 15.99 8.24
C ALA A 155 -0.82 16.41 9.67
N SER A 156 -0.18 15.85 10.70
CA SER A 156 -0.46 16.16 12.11
C SER A 156 0.24 17.41 12.63
N PHE A 157 1.22 17.96 11.92
CA PHE A 157 2.05 19.10 12.37
C PHE A 157 1.87 20.36 11.53
N MET A 158 0.76 20.48 10.79
CA MET A 158 0.50 21.65 9.93
C MET A 158 0.46 22.99 10.69
N ASP A 159 0.23 22.96 12.00
CA ASP A 159 0.19 24.13 12.91
C ASP A 159 1.43 24.25 13.82
N ASP A 160 2.44 23.38 13.67
CA ASP A 160 3.75 23.48 14.33
C ASP A 160 4.82 23.77 13.27
N GLU A 161 5.11 25.06 13.09
CA GLU A 161 6.02 25.54 12.05
C GLU A 161 7.42 24.91 12.14
N LYS A 162 7.95 24.69 13.35
CA LYS A 162 9.29 24.14 13.54
C LYS A 162 9.34 22.68 13.11
N THR A 163 8.39 21.88 13.57
CA THR A 163 8.32 20.46 13.24
C THR A 163 7.96 20.25 11.77
N LEU A 164 7.05 21.06 11.23
CA LEU A 164 6.68 21.06 9.81
C LEU A 164 7.86 21.36 8.90
N GLN A 165 8.70 22.35 9.28
CA GLN A 165 9.90 22.70 8.54
C GLN A 165 10.90 21.54 8.55
N LEU A 166 11.18 20.94 9.71
CA LEU A 166 12.06 19.78 9.84
C LEU A 166 11.62 18.62 8.94
N ILE A 167 10.33 18.26 8.96
CA ILE A 167 9.78 17.20 8.12
C ILE A 167 9.90 17.55 6.63
N THR A 168 9.65 18.80 6.27
CA THR A 168 9.70 19.26 4.87
C THR A 168 11.13 19.27 4.32
N ASP A 169 12.10 19.73 5.12
CA ASP A 169 13.51 19.71 4.73
C ASP A 169 14.00 18.26 4.57
N THR A 170 13.64 17.39 5.52
CA THR A 170 13.96 15.96 5.44
C THR A 170 13.36 15.30 4.20
N GLN A 171 12.11 15.63 3.86
CA GLN A 171 11.46 15.17 2.63
C GLN A 171 12.20 15.60 1.38
N ASP A 172 12.64 16.86 1.34
CA ASP A 172 13.36 17.42 0.20
C ASP A 172 14.73 16.74 0.01
N ASP A 173 15.49 16.55 1.10
CA ASP A 173 16.78 15.85 1.06
C ASP A 173 16.63 14.40 0.56
N VAL A 174 15.62 13.67 1.05
CA VAL A 174 15.34 12.29 0.63
C VAL A 174 14.92 12.23 -0.84
N VAL A 175 14.12 13.18 -1.31
CA VAL A 175 13.74 13.24 -2.73
C VAL A 175 14.97 13.52 -3.59
N ASP A 176 15.81 14.48 -3.22
CA ASP A 176 17.01 14.78 -3.98
C ASP A 176 17.96 13.56 -4.02
N ALA A 177 18.11 12.81 -2.92
CA ALA A 177 18.84 11.54 -2.92
C ALA A 177 18.23 10.47 -3.87
N ILE A 178 16.90 10.37 -3.98
CA ILE A 178 16.25 9.51 -4.98
C ILE A 178 16.58 9.97 -6.40
N LEU A 179 16.48 11.28 -6.66
CA LEU A 179 16.65 11.85 -7.99
C LEU A 179 18.11 11.81 -8.48
N ASP A 180 19.07 11.87 -7.56
CA ASP A 180 20.50 11.78 -7.85
C ASP A 180 21.00 10.33 -7.96
N SER A 181 20.21 9.37 -7.47
CA SER A 181 20.58 7.94 -7.58
C SER A 181 20.56 7.43 -9.04
N PRO A 182 21.42 6.45 -9.38
CA PRO A 182 21.51 5.92 -10.74
C PRO A 182 20.19 5.37 -11.28
N ARG A 183 19.83 5.79 -12.50
CA ARG A 183 18.67 5.28 -13.25
C ARG A 183 19.07 4.18 -14.26
N PRO A 184 18.20 3.20 -14.56
CA PRO A 184 16.91 2.96 -13.89
C PRO A 184 17.12 2.51 -12.44
N TRP A 185 16.21 2.90 -11.55
CA TRP A 185 16.24 2.43 -10.17
C TRP A 185 16.09 0.91 -10.13
N LYS A 186 16.92 0.27 -9.31
CA LYS A 186 16.97 -1.19 -9.20
C LYS A 186 16.79 -1.58 -7.75
N TRP A 187 16.19 -2.75 -7.56
CA TRP A 187 16.15 -3.48 -6.30
C TRP A 187 16.61 -4.90 -6.57
N HIS A 188 17.53 -5.43 -5.77
CA HIS A 188 18.24 -6.69 -6.04
C HIS A 188 18.74 -6.82 -7.49
N GLY A 189 19.30 -5.74 -8.03
CA GLY A 189 19.87 -5.67 -9.38
C GLY A 189 18.86 -5.67 -10.53
N LYS A 190 17.55 -5.73 -10.27
CA LYS A 190 16.48 -5.71 -11.28
C LYS A 190 15.76 -4.37 -11.32
N ALA A 191 15.47 -3.88 -12.52
CA ALA A 191 14.68 -2.66 -12.73
C ALA A 191 13.18 -3.00 -12.69
N TYR A 192 12.58 -2.94 -11.51
CA TYR A 192 11.15 -3.21 -11.33
C TYR A 192 10.28 -2.04 -11.81
N ILE A 193 9.07 -2.34 -12.27
CA ILE A 193 8.12 -1.33 -12.78
C ILE A 193 7.00 -1.01 -11.79
N GLY A 194 6.51 -2.01 -11.05
CA GLY A 194 5.29 -1.91 -10.23
C GLY A 194 5.35 -0.95 -9.05
N ALA A 195 4.23 -0.86 -8.31
CA ALA A 195 4.03 0.11 -7.23
C ALA A 195 4.86 -0.17 -5.96
N VAL A 196 5.26 -1.42 -5.74
CA VAL A 196 5.95 -1.82 -4.51
C VAL A 196 7.47 -1.70 -4.67
N HIS A 197 8.06 -2.50 -5.56
CA HIS A 197 9.52 -2.55 -5.73
C HIS A 197 10.06 -1.65 -6.86
N GLY A 198 9.19 -0.94 -7.59
CA GLY A 198 9.52 -0.42 -8.90
C GLY A 198 9.37 1.08 -9.09
N THR A 199 9.76 1.51 -10.29
CA THR A 199 9.77 2.90 -10.73
C THR A 199 8.43 3.61 -10.53
N MET A 200 7.30 2.92 -10.73
CA MET A 200 5.98 3.54 -10.54
C MET A 200 5.72 3.92 -9.07
N GLY A 201 6.12 3.05 -8.14
CA GLY A 201 6.07 3.33 -6.71
C GLY A 201 6.91 4.55 -6.37
N ILE A 202 8.17 4.55 -6.81
CA ILE A 202 9.12 5.63 -6.55
C ILE A 202 8.60 6.97 -7.08
N ILE A 203 8.15 7.03 -8.35
CA ILE A 203 7.57 8.24 -8.94
C ILE A 203 6.39 8.73 -8.12
N THR A 204 5.50 7.82 -7.73
CA THR A 204 4.29 8.18 -6.97
C THR A 204 4.64 8.80 -5.63
N GLN A 205 5.56 8.18 -4.88
CA GLN A 205 5.97 8.67 -3.58
C GLN A 205 6.68 10.03 -3.67
N VAL A 206 7.54 10.23 -4.68
CA VAL A 206 8.21 11.52 -4.91
C VAL A 206 7.22 12.62 -5.30
N VAL A 207 6.29 12.33 -6.22
CA VAL A 207 5.29 13.31 -6.67
C VAL A 207 4.35 13.68 -5.52
N LEU A 208 3.83 12.73 -4.75
CA LEU A 208 2.92 13.02 -3.64
C LEU A 208 3.58 13.81 -2.49
N THR A 209 4.92 13.81 -2.39
CA THR A 209 5.65 14.62 -1.41
C THR A 209 5.56 16.12 -1.69
N ASN A 210 5.70 16.52 -2.96
CA ASN A 210 5.47 17.89 -3.40
C ASN A 210 5.18 17.90 -4.91
N PRO A 211 3.90 17.84 -5.31
CA PRO A 211 3.55 17.59 -6.71
C PRO A 211 4.07 18.65 -7.67
N GLN A 212 3.96 19.92 -7.29
CA GLN A 212 4.36 21.05 -8.12
C GLN A 212 5.88 21.13 -8.29
N LYS A 213 6.65 20.76 -7.25
CA LYS A 213 8.12 20.77 -7.29
C LYS A 213 8.69 19.58 -8.07
N TYR A 214 8.09 18.40 -7.92
CA TYR A 214 8.74 17.16 -8.37
C TYR A 214 8.13 16.50 -9.61
N ALA A 215 6.84 16.69 -9.92
CA ALA A 215 6.26 16.11 -11.12
C ALA A 215 6.99 16.52 -12.42
N PRO A 216 7.37 17.81 -12.64
CA PRO A 216 8.11 18.20 -13.84
C PRO A 216 9.45 17.47 -14.01
N LYS A 217 10.11 17.10 -12.90
CA LYS A 217 11.40 16.40 -12.91
C LYS A 217 11.30 14.91 -13.31
N LEU A 218 10.08 14.35 -13.33
CA LEU A 218 9.82 12.92 -13.54
C LEU A 218 8.98 12.64 -14.80
N GLU A 219 8.65 13.68 -15.59
CA GLU A 219 7.80 13.56 -16.77
C GLU A 219 8.42 12.62 -17.81
N ALA A 220 9.73 12.70 -18.03
CA ALA A 220 10.43 11.84 -18.99
C ALA A 220 10.43 10.37 -18.55
N GLU A 221 10.68 10.10 -17.27
CA GLU A 221 10.67 8.75 -16.69
C GLU A 221 9.29 8.14 -16.76
N LEU A 222 8.25 8.89 -16.41
CA LEU A 222 6.86 8.44 -16.51
C LEU A 222 6.50 8.16 -17.98
N ALA A 223 6.89 9.05 -18.89
CA ALA A 223 6.68 8.87 -20.32
C ALA A 223 7.32 7.57 -20.84
N VAL A 224 8.54 7.23 -20.42
CA VAL A 224 9.19 5.97 -20.78
C VAL A 224 8.45 4.79 -20.14
N LEU A 225 8.08 4.88 -18.87
CA LEU A 225 7.39 3.80 -18.16
C LEU A 225 6.08 3.40 -18.86
N LEU A 226 5.29 4.37 -19.30
CA LEU A 226 4.05 4.14 -20.02
C LEU A 226 4.24 3.34 -21.33
N THR A 227 5.43 3.33 -21.92
CA THR A 227 5.72 2.54 -23.14
C THR A 227 5.86 1.05 -22.88
N TYR A 228 6.06 0.62 -21.62
CA TYR A 228 6.16 -0.79 -21.26
C TYR A 228 4.80 -1.49 -21.13
N GLN A 229 3.68 -0.79 -21.31
CA GLN A 229 2.37 -1.42 -21.29
C GLN A 229 2.25 -2.43 -22.43
N TYR A 230 1.90 -3.67 -22.11
CA TYR A 230 1.65 -4.71 -23.09
C TYR A 230 0.35 -4.43 -23.88
N ASP A 231 0.20 -5.12 -25.02
CA ASP A 231 -1.05 -5.07 -25.80
C ASP A 231 -2.28 -5.51 -24.98
N SER A 232 -2.07 -6.43 -24.02
CA SER A 232 -3.08 -6.88 -23.07
C SER A 232 -3.51 -5.82 -22.04
N GLY A 233 -2.88 -4.64 -22.03
CA GLY A 233 -3.10 -3.59 -21.04
C GLY A 233 -2.33 -3.77 -19.73
N ASN A 234 -1.67 -4.91 -19.53
CA ASN A 234 -0.84 -5.14 -18.34
C ASN A 234 0.54 -4.48 -18.42
N PHE A 235 1.28 -4.51 -17.32
CA PHE A 235 2.67 -4.07 -17.25
C PHE A 235 3.61 -5.21 -16.83
N PRO A 236 4.86 -5.23 -17.30
CA PRO A 236 5.86 -6.18 -16.83
C PRO A 236 6.15 -5.97 -15.33
N SER A 237 6.60 -7.02 -14.65
CA SER A 237 7.12 -6.88 -13.28
C SER A 237 8.42 -6.08 -13.24
N SER A 238 9.28 -6.29 -14.24
CA SER A 238 10.61 -5.69 -14.35
C SER A 238 11.07 -5.62 -15.82
N VAL A 239 12.12 -4.84 -16.08
CA VAL A 239 12.78 -4.71 -17.38
C VAL A 239 14.16 -5.41 -17.34
N PRO A 240 14.55 -6.18 -18.38
CA PRO A 240 13.78 -6.47 -19.61
C PRO A 240 12.48 -7.23 -19.33
N PRO A 241 11.40 -7.00 -20.10
CA PRO A 241 10.11 -7.65 -19.90
C PRO A 241 10.22 -9.18 -20.00
N GLU A 242 9.60 -9.88 -19.05
CA GLU A 242 9.47 -11.34 -19.09
C GLU A 242 8.08 -11.75 -19.60
N ARG A 243 7.36 -12.59 -18.84
CA ARG A 243 6.01 -13.07 -19.19
C ARG A 243 4.95 -12.12 -18.65
N ASP A 244 3.99 -11.76 -19.50
CA ASP A 244 2.76 -11.07 -19.10
C ASP A 244 1.87 -12.01 -18.27
N ARG A 245 2.03 -11.98 -16.94
CA ARG A 245 1.37 -12.94 -16.02
C ARG A 245 0.83 -12.35 -14.73
N LEU A 246 1.48 -11.33 -14.17
CA LEU A 246 1.15 -10.80 -12.85
C LEU A 246 0.20 -9.63 -13.03
N VAL A 247 -1.02 -9.75 -12.51
CA VAL A 247 -2.03 -8.69 -12.44
C VAL A 247 -2.28 -8.43 -10.96
N GLN A 248 -1.32 -7.74 -10.32
CA GLN A 248 -1.25 -7.56 -8.88
C GLN A 248 -0.88 -6.11 -8.55
N PHE A 249 -1.26 -5.60 -7.38
CA PHE A 249 -0.84 -4.28 -6.95
C PHE A 249 0.70 -4.16 -6.89
N CYS A 250 1.39 -5.17 -6.37
CA CYS A 250 2.86 -5.15 -6.35
C CYS A 250 3.51 -5.24 -7.73
N HIS A 251 2.91 -6.00 -8.66
CA HIS A 251 3.45 -6.24 -9.99
C HIS A 251 2.32 -6.34 -11.03
N GLY A 252 2.23 -5.36 -11.92
CA GLY A 252 1.29 -5.33 -13.04
C GLY A 252 0.38 -4.11 -13.04
N ALA A 253 -0.67 -4.17 -13.87
CA ALA A 253 -1.62 -3.09 -14.08
C ALA A 253 -2.24 -2.53 -12.79
N PRO A 254 -2.68 -3.32 -11.79
CA PRO A 254 -3.38 -2.76 -10.64
C PRO A 254 -2.61 -1.68 -9.90
N GLY A 255 -1.34 -1.95 -9.59
CA GLY A 255 -0.48 -0.98 -8.90
C GLY A 255 -0.17 0.23 -9.77
N VAL A 256 0.06 -0.01 -11.06
CA VAL A 256 0.34 1.08 -12.00
C VAL A 256 -0.87 2.00 -12.16
N ILE A 257 -2.06 1.45 -12.33
CA ILE A 257 -3.28 2.24 -12.52
C ILE A 257 -3.65 2.99 -11.23
N ALA A 258 -3.58 2.35 -10.06
CA ALA A 258 -3.83 3.02 -8.78
C ALA A 258 -2.86 4.20 -8.55
N SER A 259 -1.61 4.04 -8.98
CA SER A 259 -0.59 5.08 -8.92
C SER A 259 -0.88 6.24 -9.89
N LEU A 260 -1.16 5.92 -11.16
CA LEU A 260 -1.50 6.91 -12.18
C LEU A 260 -2.73 7.74 -11.78
N GLU A 261 -3.77 7.10 -11.24
CA GLU A 261 -4.95 7.82 -10.70
C GLU A 261 -4.61 8.78 -9.55
N SER A 262 -3.47 8.60 -8.88
CA SER A 262 -3.02 9.48 -7.80
C SER A 262 -2.26 10.69 -8.30
N ILE A 263 -1.63 10.59 -9.46
CA ILE A 263 -0.66 11.59 -9.92
C ILE A 263 -0.98 12.21 -11.28
N LYS A 264 -1.98 11.70 -12.01
CA LYS A 264 -2.28 12.09 -13.40
C LYS A 264 -2.47 13.60 -13.59
N GLU A 265 -3.04 14.28 -12.62
CA GLU A 265 -3.31 15.73 -12.70
C GLU A 265 -2.04 16.57 -12.72
N TYR A 266 -0.92 16.04 -12.21
CA TYR A 266 0.37 16.72 -12.16
C TYR A 266 1.21 16.53 -13.43
N PHE A 267 0.71 15.76 -14.41
CA PHE A 267 1.38 15.51 -15.69
C PHE A 267 0.50 15.90 -16.89
N PRO A 268 0.17 17.19 -17.08
CA PRO A 268 -0.77 17.63 -18.11
C PRO A 268 -0.31 17.25 -19.53
N ASN A 269 0.99 17.23 -19.80
CA ASN A 269 1.55 16.84 -21.11
C ASN A 269 1.42 15.34 -21.42
N LEU A 270 1.18 14.52 -20.39
CA LEU A 270 1.01 13.07 -20.52
C LEU A 270 -0.44 12.64 -20.32
N LYS A 271 -1.38 13.57 -20.10
CA LYS A 271 -2.77 13.28 -19.73
C LYS A 271 -3.41 12.21 -20.62
N ASP A 272 -3.41 12.41 -21.94
CA ASP A 272 -4.04 11.48 -22.89
C ASP A 272 -3.37 10.08 -22.87
N ARG A 273 -2.05 10.04 -22.66
CA ARG A 273 -1.29 8.78 -22.58
C ARG A 273 -1.59 8.03 -21.28
N ILE A 274 -1.71 8.77 -20.17
CA ILE A 274 -2.05 8.23 -18.86
C ILE A 274 -3.49 7.70 -18.89
N GLU A 275 -4.45 8.47 -19.41
CA GLU A 275 -5.85 8.06 -19.52
C GLU A 275 -5.99 6.81 -20.38
N LYS A 276 -5.33 6.75 -21.54
CA LYS A 276 -5.30 5.55 -22.38
C LYS A 276 -4.70 4.34 -21.65
N ALA A 277 -3.62 4.54 -20.89
CA ALA A 277 -3.00 3.47 -20.12
C ALA A 277 -3.91 2.96 -19.00
N ILE A 278 -4.62 3.87 -18.31
CA ILE A 278 -5.62 3.56 -17.29
C ILE A 278 -6.76 2.72 -17.87
N THR A 279 -7.35 3.14 -19.01
CA THR A 279 -8.44 2.40 -19.66
C THR A 279 -8.02 0.97 -19.99
N LYS A 280 -6.89 0.81 -20.69
CA LYS A 280 -6.36 -0.53 -21.03
C LYS A 280 -6.01 -1.36 -19.81
N GLY A 281 -5.45 -0.72 -18.78
CA GLY A 281 -5.11 -1.38 -17.53
C GLY A 281 -6.35 -1.90 -16.82
N ARG A 282 -7.45 -1.14 -16.80
CA ARG A 282 -8.73 -1.58 -16.25
C ARG A 282 -9.30 -2.78 -17.00
N GLU A 283 -9.27 -2.76 -18.34
CA GLU A 283 -9.70 -3.91 -19.16
C GLU A 283 -8.91 -5.19 -18.78
N CYS A 284 -7.59 -5.09 -18.63
CA CYS A 284 -6.76 -6.20 -18.16
C CYS A 284 -7.18 -6.70 -16.77
N ILE A 285 -7.49 -5.79 -15.85
CA ILE A 285 -7.86 -6.14 -14.47
C ILE A 285 -9.24 -6.81 -14.46
N LEU A 286 -10.20 -6.33 -15.25
CA LEU A 286 -11.51 -6.96 -15.40
C LEU A 286 -11.41 -8.39 -15.92
N GLU A 287 -10.48 -8.65 -16.85
CA GLU A 287 -10.28 -9.99 -17.42
C GLU A 287 -9.53 -10.94 -16.48
N ARG A 288 -8.49 -10.45 -15.79
CA ARG A 288 -7.47 -11.30 -15.12
C ARG A 288 -7.23 -10.99 -13.63
N GLY A 289 -7.99 -10.07 -13.06
CA GLY A 289 -7.75 -9.53 -11.71
C GLY A 289 -8.45 -10.27 -10.57
N LEU A 290 -9.37 -11.20 -10.85
CA LEU A 290 -9.99 -12.08 -9.84
C LEU A 290 -9.02 -13.23 -9.49
N LEU A 291 -8.01 -12.95 -8.67
CA LEU A 291 -6.92 -13.88 -8.39
C LEU A 291 -7.35 -15.08 -7.52
N THR A 292 -6.71 -16.23 -7.70
CA THR A 292 -6.87 -17.42 -6.84
C THR A 292 -6.14 -17.30 -5.50
N LYS A 293 -5.33 -16.25 -5.33
CA LYS A 293 -4.69 -15.92 -4.06
C LYS A 293 -5.71 -15.37 -3.08
N GLU A 294 -5.47 -15.63 -1.81
CA GLU A 294 -6.26 -15.05 -0.75
C GLU A 294 -6.40 -13.53 -0.95
N PRO A 295 -7.64 -12.99 -0.91
CA PRO A 295 -7.84 -11.57 -1.17
C PRO A 295 -7.00 -10.72 -0.21
N CYS A 296 -6.37 -9.68 -0.70
CA CYS A 296 -5.52 -8.79 0.07
C CYS A 296 -5.14 -7.58 -0.80
N LEU A 297 -4.48 -6.57 -0.21
CA LEU A 297 -4.07 -5.36 -0.93
C LEU A 297 -2.89 -5.60 -1.89
N CYS A 298 -1.89 -6.39 -1.53
CA CYS A 298 -0.64 -6.48 -2.30
C CYS A 298 -0.79 -7.27 -3.60
N HIS A 299 -1.48 -8.41 -3.53
CA HIS A 299 -1.55 -9.35 -4.65
C HIS A 299 -2.78 -10.26 -4.59
N GLY A 300 -3.91 -9.69 -4.15
CA GLY A 300 -5.22 -10.32 -4.12
C GLY A 300 -6.28 -9.42 -4.73
N ILE A 301 -7.52 -9.91 -4.73
CA ILE A 301 -8.66 -9.24 -5.37
C ILE A 301 -8.92 -7.86 -4.77
N SER A 302 -8.81 -7.69 -3.45
CA SER A 302 -9.05 -6.41 -2.76
C SER A 302 -8.18 -5.27 -3.30
N GLY A 303 -6.87 -5.48 -3.42
CA GLY A 303 -5.98 -4.47 -3.99
C GLY A 303 -6.18 -4.25 -5.48
N ASN A 304 -6.55 -5.29 -6.22
CA ASN A 304 -6.87 -5.16 -7.64
C ASN A 304 -8.11 -4.31 -7.89
N ALA A 305 -9.12 -4.45 -7.03
CA ALA A 305 -10.38 -3.73 -7.15
C ALA A 305 -10.19 -2.20 -7.05
N ILE A 306 -9.24 -1.72 -6.25
CA ILE A 306 -8.98 -0.28 -6.04
C ILE A 306 -8.68 0.47 -7.34
N ALA A 307 -8.12 -0.20 -8.35
CA ALA A 307 -7.85 0.39 -9.66
C ALA A 307 -9.09 0.51 -10.57
N LEU A 308 -10.23 -0.08 -10.20
CA LEU A 308 -11.43 -0.18 -11.02
C LEU A 308 -12.43 0.95 -10.75
N GLU A 309 -13.34 1.17 -11.71
CA GLU A 309 -14.49 2.05 -11.54
C GLU A 309 -15.51 1.48 -10.56
N THR A 310 -16.42 2.30 -10.03
CA THR A 310 -17.20 1.96 -8.82
C THR A 310 -18.02 0.69 -8.96
N GLN A 311 -18.70 0.51 -10.09
CA GLN A 311 -19.49 -0.69 -10.35
C GLN A 311 -18.62 -1.97 -10.32
N ASP A 312 -17.46 -1.93 -10.98
CA ASP A 312 -16.57 -3.08 -11.07
C ASP A 312 -15.80 -3.32 -9.78
N PHE A 313 -15.44 -2.25 -9.07
CA PHE A 313 -14.87 -2.29 -7.72
C PHE A 313 -15.80 -3.03 -6.76
N GLU A 314 -17.07 -2.63 -6.67
CA GLU A 314 -18.06 -3.28 -5.80
C GLU A 314 -18.28 -4.76 -6.20
N HIS A 315 -18.28 -5.04 -7.50
CA HIS A 315 -18.38 -6.40 -8.03
C HIS A 315 -17.19 -7.28 -7.63
N PHE A 316 -15.97 -6.79 -7.79
CA PHE A 316 -14.77 -7.51 -7.39
C PHE A 316 -14.78 -7.82 -5.88
N LEU A 317 -15.23 -6.88 -5.05
CA LEU A 317 -15.31 -7.11 -3.61
C LEU A 317 -16.25 -8.27 -3.24
N THR A 318 -17.24 -8.62 -4.07
CA THR A 318 -18.12 -9.77 -3.80
C THR A 318 -17.37 -11.10 -3.71
N TYR A 319 -16.20 -11.22 -4.35
CA TYR A 319 -15.29 -12.37 -4.30
C TYR A 319 -14.37 -12.38 -3.08
N THR A 320 -14.47 -11.38 -2.21
CA THR A 320 -13.58 -11.21 -1.04
C THR A 320 -14.26 -11.52 0.30
N THR A 321 -15.50 -12.02 0.25
CA THR A 321 -16.24 -12.38 1.47
C THR A 321 -15.68 -13.66 2.10
N GLY A 322 -15.91 -13.84 3.40
CA GLY A 322 -15.54 -15.09 4.09
C GLY A 322 -16.21 -16.34 3.50
N HIS A 323 -17.41 -16.21 2.91
CA HIS A 323 -18.07 -17.29 2.21
C HIS A 323 -17.30 -17.71 0.95
N GLU A 324 -16.93 -16.74 0.11
CA GLU A 324 -16.20 -17.01 -1.13
C GLU A 324 -14.81 -17.58 -0.86
N MET A 325 -14.10 -17.07 0.15
CA MET A 325 -12.81 -17.62 0.56
C MET A 325 -12.93 -19.09 1.00
N LYS A 326 -13.94 -19.44 1.81
CA LYS A 326 -14.21 -20.83 2.23
C LYS A 326 -14.60 -21.72 1.04
N SER A 327 -15.36 -21.18 0.07
CA SER A 327 -15.70 -21.91 -1.15
C SER A 327 -14.44 -22.21 -1.98
N MET A 328 -13.60 -21.20 -2.24
CA MET A 328 -12.34 -21.37 -2.97
C MET A 328 -11.39 -22.36 -2.28
N GLU A 329 -11.34 -22.36 -0.94
CA GLU A 329 -10.55 -23.32 -0.17
C GLU A 329 -11.08 -24.74 -0.33
N LYS A 330 -12.40 -24.94 -0.20
CA LYS A 330 -13.05 -26.23 -0.38
C LYS A 330 -12.80 -26.81 -1.78
N ASP A 331 -12.76 -25.96 -2.79
CA ASP A 331 -12.51 -26.34 -4.19
C ASP A 331 -11.00 -26.52 -4.49
N GLY A 332 -10.12 -26.34 -3.50
CA GLY A 332 -8.67 -26.49 -3.65
C GLY A 332 -8.01 -25.40 -4.51
N MET A 333 -8.70 -24.27 -4.70
CA MET A 333 -8.25 -23.18 -5.57
C MET A 333 -7.52 -22.07 -4.81
N LEU A 334 -7.83 -21.88 -3.53
CA LEU A 334 -7.27 -20.80 -2.70
C LEU A 334 -5.78 -21.01 -2.41
N GLU A 335 -4.92 -20.10 -2.89
CA GLU A 335 -3.54 -19.97 -2.43
C GLU A 335 -3.52 -19.10 -1.17
N LYS A 336 -3.28 -19.72 0.00
CA LYS A 336 -3.31 -19.06 1.32
C LYS A 336 -2.24 -17.99 1.46
N SER A 337 -2.58 -16.93 2.18
CA SER A 337 -1.64 -15.86 2.53
C SER A 337 -0.55 -16.34 3.48
N SER A 338 0.63 -15.71 3.39
CA SER A 338 1.72 -15.92 4.37
C SER A 338 1.60 -15.03 5.62
N ALA A 339 0.71 -14.03 5.57
CA ALA A 339 0.41 -13.10 6.66
C ALA A 339 -1.08 -12.71 6.59
N PRO A 340 -2.00 -13.66 6.85
CA PRO A 340 -3.45 -13.49 6.69
C PRO A 340 -4.07 -12.43 7.61
N GLU A 341 -3.34 -11.95 8.62
CA GLU A 341 -3.74 -10.84 9.50
C GLU A 341 -3.47 -9.46 8.89
N SER A 342 -2.43 -9.37 8.05
CA SER A 342 -1.74 -8.12 7.76
C SER A 342 -2.50 -7.11 6.89
N LEU A 343 -2.01 -5.86 6.91
CA LEU A 343 -2.48 -4.80 6.01
C LEU A 343 -2.30 -5.19 4.53
N PHE A 344 -1.11 -5.63 4.12
CA PHE A 344 -0.86 -5.86 2.70
C PHE A 344 -1.21 -7.28 2.22
N GLN A 345 -1.33 -8.27 3.11
CA GLN A 345 -1.58 -9.67 2.70
C GLN A 345 -2.81 -10.32 3.33
N GLY A 346 -3.62 -9.58 4.09
CA GLY A 346 -4.64 -10.21 4.94
C GLY A 346 -5.90 -9.41 5.21
N GLU A 347 -6.59 -9.79 6.29
CA GLU A 347 -7.85 -9.25 6.74
C GLU A 347 -7.80 -7.74 7.03
N ALA A 348 -6.72 -7.21 7.61
CA ALA A 348 -6.64 -5.77 7.88
C ALA A 348 -6.75 -4.93 6.58
N GLY A 349 -6.09 -5.36 5.50
CA GLY A 349 -6.24 -4.73 4.19
C GLY A 349 -7.58 -4.96 3.53
N ARG A 350 -8.16 -6.15 3.74
CA ARG A 350 -9.51 -6.48 3.25
C ARG A 350 -10.56 -5.58 3.91
N ALA A 351 -10.47 -5.39 5.22
CA ALA A 351 -11.29 -4.47 5.99
C ALA A 351 -11.18 -3.04 5.45
N TRP A 352 -9.95 -2.55 5.20
CA TRP A 352 -9.75 -1.25 4.56
C TRP A 352 -10.53 -1.12 3.25
N THR A 353 -10.47 -2.13 2.35
CA THR A 353 -11.20 -2.06 1.08
C THR A 353 -12.72 -2.04 1.24
N TRP A 354 -13.26 -2.71 2.26
CA TRP A 354 -14.69 -2.62 2.58
C TRP A 354 -15.08 -1.25 3.13
N ALA A 355 -14.22 -0.63 3.95
CA ALA A 355 -14.43 0.75 4.40
C ALA A 355 -14.40 1.76 3.25
N VAL A 356 -13.50 1.57 2.27
CA VAL A 356 -13.48 2.39 1.03
C VAL A 356 -14.82 2.29 0.30
N SER A 357 -15.40 1.09 0.21
CA SER A 357 -16.73 0.90 -0.38
C SER A 357 -17.86 1.51 0.44
N GLU A 358 -17.87 1.29 1.76
CA GLU A 358 -18.95 1.72 2.66
C GLU A 358 -19.05 3.25 2.74
N LYS A 359 -17.91 3.93 2.94
CA LYS A 359 -17.85 5.39 3.05
C LYS A 359 -17.74 6.10 1.70
N SER A 360 -17.69 5.37 0.59
CA SER A 360 -17.39 5.93 -0.75
C SER A 360 -16.12 6.77 -0.78
N LEU A 361 -15.06 6.28 -0.13
CA LEU A 361 -13.77 7.00 -0.06
C LEU A 361 -13.09 7.05 -1.43
N PRO A 362 -12.15 7.98 -1.64
CA PRO A 362 -11.18 7.85 -2.73
C PRO A 362 -10.55 6.46 -2.71
N LYS A 363 -10.51 5.80 -3.87
CA LYS A 363 -9.96 4.44 -3.99
C LYS A 363 -8.44 4.48 -3.89
N ARG A 364 -7.95 4.39 -2.66
CA ARG A 364 -6.54 4.44 -2.29
C ARG A 364 -6.14 3.17 -1.52
N ILE A 365 -4.87 2.82 -1.62
CA ILE A 365 -4.23 1.75 -0.87
C ILE A 365 -3.65 2.37 0.40
N LEU A 366 -4.18 1.96 1.55
CA LEU A 366 -3.65 2.35 2.86
C LEU A 366 -2.20 1.89 3.00
N GLY A 367 -1.32 2.79 3.42
CA GLY A 367 0.13 2.51 3.46
C GLY A 367 0.86 2.86 2.17
N TYR A 368 0.21 3.58 1.23
CA TYR A 368 0.82 3.90 -0.07
C TYR A 368 0.43 5.27 -0.62
N ASN A 369 -0.86 5.51 -0.90
CA ASN A 369 -1.34 6.72 -1.60
C ASN A 369 -2.61 7.33 -1.00
N ASP A 370 -2.85 7.03 0.28
CA ASP A 370 -4.06 7.38 1.04
C ASP A 370 -3.97 8.71 1.82
N LEU A 371 -2.81 9.36 1.84
CA LEU A 371 -2.53 10.59 2.61
C LEU A 371 -2.79 11.88 1.83
#